data_AF-A0A142JIN0-F1
#
_entry.id   AF-A0A142JIN0-F1
#
_cell.length_a   1.000
_cell.length_b   1.000
_cell.length_c   1.000
_cell.angle_alpha   90.00
_cell.angle_beta   90.00
_cell.angle_gamma   90.00
#
_symmetry.space_group_name_H-M   'P 1'
#
loop_
_entity.id
_entity.type
_entity.pdbx_description
1 polymer ?
#
loop_
_entity_poly.entity_id
_entity_poly.type
_entity_poly.pdbx_seq_one_letter_code
_entity_poly.pdbx_strand_id
1 'polypeptide(L)'
;MRASFKSFLVASTVALAAVAAHAQGYSGRWESISWQVSQPTRFMVSGVLQKTGTMDIKPVHGIFTAKTGDAAVADFAEQVRTKYPGYALISTLASPVPLAGTCELQI
;
A
#
# COMPACT_ATOMS: atom_id res chain seq x y z
N MET A 1 34.74 -6.61 63.16
CA MET A 1 33.75 -6.22 62.14
C MET A 1 34.19 -6.75 60.77
N ARG A 2 33.84 -8.00 60.41
CA ARG A 2 34.19 -8.59 59.09
C ARG A 2 33.03 -9.44 58.53
N ALA A 3 31.80 -9.05 58.81
CA ALA A 3 30.60 -9.68 58.28
C ALA A 3 29.68 -8.59 57.71
N SER A 4 30.07 -7.96 56.60
CA SER A 4 29.20 -6.94 55.97
C SER A 4 29.65 -6.52 54.56
N PHE A 5 30.07 -7.47 53.72
CA PHE A 5 30.36 -7.16 52.31
C PHE A 5 29.83 -8.22 51.35
N LYS A 6 30.00 -9.50 51.71
CA LYS A 6 29.50 -10.63 50.90
C LYS A 6 27.97 -10.68 50.83
N SER A 7 27.29 -10.38 51.95
CA SER A 7 25.82 -10.37 52.01
C SER A 7 25.21 -9.22 51.20
N PHE A 8 25.94 -8.11 51.04
CA PHE A 8 25.48 -6.94 50.28
C PHE A 8 25.49 -7.23 48.77
N LEU A 9 26.54 -7.91 48.27
CA LEU A 9 26.67 -8.26 46.86
C LEU A 9 25.60 -9.26 46.39
N VAL A 10 25.28 -10.26 47.21
CA VAL A 10 24.23 -11.25 46.89
C VAL A 10 22.84 -10.61 46.85
N ALA A 11 22.55 -9.72 47.80
CA ALA A 11 21.28 -8.98 47.83
C ALA A 11 21.13 -8.06 46.60
N SER A 12 22.21 -7.40 46.18
CA SER A 12 22.20 -6.56 44.97
C SER A 12 21.94 -7.36 43.69
N THR A 13 22.52 -8.56 43.53
CA THR A 13 22.29 -9.38 42.34
C THR A 13 20.85 -9.92 42.25
N VAL A 14 20.23 -10.26 43.38
CA VAL A 14 18.84 -10.74 43.41
C VAL A 14 17.86 -9.59 43.13
N ALA A 15 18.14 -8.38 43.63
CA ALA A 15 17.32 -7.21 43.35
C ALA A 15 17.34 -6.79 41.86
N LEU A 16 18.50 -6.88 41.20
CA LEU A 16 18.63 -6.58 39.77
C LEU A 16 17.92 -7.61 38.87
N ALA A 17 17.93 -8.90 39.24
CA ALA A 17 17.24 -9.94 38.48
C ALA A 17 15.71 -9.81 38.56
N ALA A 18 15.16 -9.36 39.68
CA ALA A 18 13.73 -9.13 39.84
C ALA A 18 13.21 -7.98 38.95
N VAL A 19 13.99 -6.91 38.75
CA VAL A 19 13.61 -5.79 37.89
C VAL A 19 13.57 -6.18 36.40
N ALA A 20 14.46 -7.07 35.96
CA ALA A 20 14.45 -7.57 34.57
C ALA A 20 13.24 -8.49 34.29
N ALA A 21 12.76 -9.23 35.29
CA ALA A 21 11.57 -10.07 35.17
C ALA A 21 10.26 -9.24 35.06
N HIS A 22 10.23 -8.03 35.62
CA HIS A 22 9.10 -7.11 35.52
C HIS A 22 9.13 -6.22 34.26
N ALA A 23 10.18 -6.29 33.44
CA ALA A 23 10.20 -5.67 32.11
C ALA A 23 9.47 -6.52 31.05
N GLN A 24 8.95 -7.70 31.42
CA GLN A 24 8.09 -8.50 30.55
C GLN A 24 6.68 -7.92 30.53
N GLY A 25 6.35 -7.25 29.42
CA GLY A 25 4.97 -7.12 28.95
C GLY A 25 4.29 -5.79 29.28
N TYR A 26 4.70 -4.71 28.61
CA TYR A 26 3.73 -3.70 28.20
C TYR A 26 3.30 -3.97 26.75
N SER A 27 2.86 -5.20 26.46
CA SER A 27 2.19 -5.52 25.20
C SER A 27 0.76 -4.99 25.24
N GLY A 28 0.65 -3.67 25.22
CA GLY A 28 -0.61 -2.97 25.06
C GLY A 28 -1.02 -2.96 23.59
N ARG A 29 -2.28 -2.59 23.35
CA ARG A 29 -2.92 -2.34 22.04
C ARG A 29 -2.09 -1.57 20.99
N TRP A 30 -0.96 -0.97 21.36
CA TRP A 30 -0.06 -0.24 20.48
C TRP A 30 0.86 -1.14 19.64
N GLU A 31 1.06 -2.41 20.01
CA GLU A 31 1.86 -3.36 19.20
C GLU A 31 1.17 -3.76 17.88
N SER A 32 -0.17 -3.64 17.78
CA SER A 32 -0.90 -3.82 16.52
C SER A 32 -0.89 -2.56 15.65
N ILE A 33 -0.50 -1.40 16.21
CA ILE A 33 -0.54 -0.13 15.52
C ILE A 33 0.76 0.05 14.72
N SER A 34 0.71 -0.27 13.43
CA SER A 34 1.82 -0.04 12.50
C SER A 34 1.41 0.91 11.38
N TRP A 35 2.34 1.78 10.97
CA TRP A 35 2.19 2.61 9.78
C TRP A 35 2.67 1.81 8.57
N GLN A 36 1.78 1.54 7.62
CA GLN A 36 2.15 0.95 6.34
C GLN A 36 2.03 1.97 5.22
N VAL A 37 2.94 1.89 4.25
CA VAL A 37 2.91 2.72 3.05
C VAL A 37 2.12 1.97 1.97
N SER A 38 0.93 2.48 1.64
CA SER A 38 0.12 1.99 0.53
C SER A 38 0.51 2.73 -0.75
N GLN A 39 1.12 2.01 -1.70
CA GLN A 39 1.59 2.56 -2.99
C GLN A 39 1.07 1.72 -4.16
N PRO A 40 -0.19 1.93 -4.59
CA PRO A 40 -0.73 1.19 -5.72
C PRO A 40 0.03 1.54 -7.02
N THR A 41 0.35 0.52 -7.81
CA THR A 41 0.86 0.71 -9.18
C THR A 41 -0.29 1.18 -10.05
N ARG A 42 -0.09 2.31 -10.74
CA ARG A 42 -1.13 2.98 -11.52
C ARG A 42 -0.64 3.29 -12.92
N PHE A 43 -1.54 3.23 -13.88
CA PHE A 43 -1.29 3.57 -15.28
C PHE A 43 -2.33 4.59 -15.75
N MET A 44 -1.87 5.63 -16.45
CA MET A 44 -2.74 6.49 -17.24
C MET A 44 -2.93 5.79 -18.58
N VAL A 45 -4.16 5.39 -18.88
CA VAL A 45 -4.51 4.79 -20.16
C VAL A 45 -5.25 5.83 -20.98
N SER A 46 -4.75 6.10 -22.17
CA SER A 46 -5.41 6.92 -23.19
C SER A 46 -5.86 6.02 -24.32
N GLY A 47 -7.06 6.27 -24.85
CA GLY A 47 -7.59 5.53 -25.98
C GLY A 47 -8.30 6.45 -26.96
N VAL A 48 -8.33 6.02 -28.21
CA VAL A 48 -9.05 6.68 -29.29
C VAL A 48 -10.23 5.80 -29.67
N LEU A 49 -11.43 6.33 -29.53
CA LEU A 49 -12.66 5.67 -29.92
C LEU A 49 -13.13 6.20 -31.28
N GLN A 50 -13.62 5.32 -32.14
CA GLN A 50 -14.29 5.67 -33.40
C GLN A 50 -15.75 5.25 -33.34
N LYS A 51 -16.68 6.14 -33.70
CA LYS A 51 -18.10 5.79 -33.79
C LYS A 51 -18.33 4.85 -34.98
N THR A 52 -19.05 3.75 -34.76
CA THR A 52 -19.29 2.75 -35.80
C THR A 52 -20.02 3.35 -36.99
N GLY A 53 -19.45 3.16 -38.19
CA GLY A 53 -20.02 3.66 -39.44
C GLY A 53 -19.78 5.15 -39.72
N THR A 54 -18.98 5.85 -38.90
CA THR A 54 -18.59 7.24 -39.16
C THR A 54 -17.08 7.45 -39.01
N MET A 55 -16.62 8.66 -39.34
CA MET A 55 -15.24 9.10 -39.07
C MET A 55 -15.14 9.87 -37.75
N ASP A 56 -16.19 9.86 -36.91
CA ASP A 56 -16.19 10.62 -35.67
C ASP A 56 -15.26 9.96 -34.65
N ILE A 57 -14.30 10.74 -34.15
CA ILE A 57 -13.30 10.30 -33.19
C ILE A 57 -13.59 10.90 -31.80
N LYS A 58 -13.41 10.09 -30.76
CA LYS A 58 -13.52 10.49 -29.35
C LYS A 58 -12.29 10.01 -28.57
N PRO A 59 -11.35 10.89 -28.22
CA PRO A 59 -10.29 10.56 -27.28
C PRO A 59 -10.85 10.43 -25.87
N VAL A 60 -10.43 9.41 -25.14
CA VAL A 60 -10.82 9.15 -23.74
C VAL A 60 -9.59 8.71 -22.95
N HIS A 61 -9.54 9.03 -21.67
CA HIS A 61 -8.44 8.66 -20.80
C HIS A 61 -8.93 8.35 -19.38
N GLY A 62 -8.12 7.61 -18.62
CA GLY A 62 -8.36 7.34 -17.22
C GLY A 62 -7.12 6.81 -16.51
N ILE A 63 -7.14 6.85 -15.18
CA ILE A 63 -6.09 6.26 -14.34
C ILE A 63 -6.63 4.96 -13.75
N PHE A 64 -5.86 3.88 -13.92
CA PHE A 64 -6.22 2.53 -13.50
C PHE A 64 -5.15 1.98 -12.57
N THR A 65 -5.58 1.37 -11.48
CA THR A 65 -4.69 0.61 -10.59
C THR A 65 -4.54 -0.79 -11.15
N ALA A 66 -3.34 -1.15 -11.59
CA ALA A 66 -3.06 -2.46 -12.18
C ALA A 66 -1.59 -2.85 -11.97
N LYS A 67 -1.28 -4.15 -12.04
CA LYS A 67 0.10 -4.64 -11.94
C LYS A 67 0.93 -4.35 -13.19
N THR A 68 0.29 -4.25 -14.35
CA THR A 68 0.94 -4.03 -15.65
C THR A 68 0.13 -3.07 -16.51
N GLY A 69 0.78 -2.47 -17.51
CA GLY A 69 0.11 -1.62 -18.49
C GLY A 69 -0.97 -2.38 -19.27
N ASP A 70 -0.71 -3.62 -19.66
CA ASP A 70 -1.67 -4.45 -20.39
C ASP A 70 -2.93 -4.75 -19.58
N ALA A 71 -2.78 -5.02 -18.27
CA ALA A 71 -3.92 -5.19 -17.37
C ALA A 71 -4.74 -3.90 -17.26
N ALA A 72 -4.07 -2.74 -17.14
CA ALA A 72 -4.75 -1.45 -17.16
C ALA A 72 -5.50 -1.19 -18.49
N VAL A 73 -4.93 -1.58 -19.63
CA VAL A 73 -5.57 -1.49 -20.94
C VAL A 73 -6.81 -2.38 -21.02
N ALA A 74 -6.75 -3.59 -20.47
CA ALA A 74 -7.90 -4.51 -20.43
C ALA A 74 -9.06 -3.92 -19.61
N ASP A 75 -8.79 -3.41 -18.41
CA ASP A 75 -9.79 -2.75 -17.55
C ASP A 75 -10.38 -1.51 -18.23
N PHE A 76 -9.53 -0.71 -18.87
CA PHE A 76 -9.95 0.45 -19.66
C PHE A 76 -10.86 0.05 -20.81
N ALA A 77 -10.49 -0.99 -21.58
CA ALA A 77 -11.26 -1.49 -22.72
C ALA A 77 -12.66 -1.94 -22.30
N GLU A 78 -12.79 -2.61 -21.16
CA GLU A 78 -14.09 -3.02 -20.60
C GLU A 78 -14.95 -1.81 -20.20
N GLN A 79 -14.35 -0.82 -19.52
CA GLN A 79 -15.06 0.40 -19.14
C GLN A 79 -15.55 1.19 -20.36
N VAL A 80 -14.70 1.40 -21.38
CA VAL A 80 -15.10 2.17 -22.56
C VAL A 80 -16.17 1.45 -23.38
N ARG A 81 -16.12 0.11 -23.48
CA ARG A 81 -17.16 -0.69 -24.14
C ARG A 81 -18.53 -0.48 -23.50
N THR A 82 -18.57 -0.39 -22.17
CA THR A 82 -19.81 -0.18 -21.41
C THR A 82 -20.29 1.27 -21.50
N LYS A 83 -19.37 2.24 -21.41
CA LYS A 83 -19.69 3.67 -21.34
C LYS A 83 -20.00 4.30 -22.69
N TYR A 84 -19.44 3.74 -23.78
CA TYR A 84 -19.57 4.29 -25.13
C TYR A 84 -20.11 3.22 -26.10
N PRO A 85 -21.36 2.78 -25.94
CA PRO A 85 -21.97 1.86 -26.90
C PRO A 85 -21.99 2.49 -28.31
N GLY A 86 -21.74 1.67 -29.33
CA GLY A 86 -21.64 2.14 -30.71
C GLY A 86 -20.32 2.81 -31.08
N TYR A 87 -19.31 2.76 -30.19
CA TYR A 87 -17.94 3.13 -30.51
C TYR A 87 -17.02 1.90 -30.45
N ALA A 88 -16.03 1.86 -31.33
CA ALA A 88 -14.94 0.90 -31.32
C ALA A 88 -13.66 1.56 -30.79
N LEU A 89 -12.92 0.84 -29.95
CA LEU A 89 -11.60 1.27 -29.49
C LEU A 89 -10.57 0.91 -30.58
N ILE A 90 -9.94 1.92 -31.19
CA ILE A 90 -9.05 1.72 -32.34
C ILE A 90 -7.55 1.88 -32.01
N SER A 91 -7.24 2.55 -30.90
CA SER A 91 -5.86 2.70 -30.43
C SER A 91 -5.83 2.94 -28.93
N THR A 92 -4.77 2.48 -28.28
CA THR A 92 -4.53 2.68 -26.85
C THR A 92 -3.05 2.96 -26.56
N LEU A 93 -2.81 3.69 -25.48
CA LEU A 93 -1.50 3.92 -24.90
C LEU A 93 -1.63 3.88 -23.39
N ALA A 94 -0.78 3.08 -22.73
CA ALA A 94 -0.67 3.05 -21.28
C ALA A 94 0.69 3.61 -20.84
N SER A 95 0.67 4.56 -19.92
CA SER A 95 1.87 5.18 -19.35
C SER A 95 1.88 5.00 -17.83
N PRO A 96 3.01 4.58 -17.23
CA PRO A 96 3.10 4.46 -15.78
C PRO A 96 2.90 5.82 -15.11
N VAL A 97 2.08 5.87 -14.07
CA VAL A 97 1.92 7.03 -13.20
C VAL A 97 2.92 6.91 -12.06
N PRO A 98 3.66 7.98 -11.71
CA PRO A 98 4.58 7.96 -10.58
C PRO A 98 3.91 7.42 -9.31
N LEU A 99 4.66 6.60 -8.57
CA LEU A 99 4.22 6.08 -7.30
C LEU A 99 4.01 7.25 -6.32
N ALA A 100 2.82 7.31 -5.75
CA ALA A 100 2.49 8.18 -4.64
C ALA A 100 1.94 7.28 -3.54
N GLY A 101 2.48 7.44 -2.33
CA GLY A 101 2.10 6.61 -1.19
C GLY A 101 1.33 7.41 -0.15
N THR A 102 0.34 6.77 0.45
CA THR A 102 -0.28 7.23 1.68
C THR A 102 0.21 6.39 2.84
N CYS A 103 0.61 7.05 3.94
CA CYS A 103 0.84 6.37 5.20
C CYS A 103 -0.52 6.08 5.83
N GLU A 104 -0.82 4.81 6.02
CA GLU A 104 -2.07 4.35 6.60
C GLU A 104 -1.81 3.70 7.95
N LEU A 105 -2.64 4.04 8.94
CA LEU A 105 -2.58 3.47 10.27
C LEU A 105 -3.34 2.15 10.26
N GLN A 106 -2.64 1.04 10.45
CA GLN A 106 -3.26 -0.26 10.67
C GLN A 106 -3.50 -0.40 12.18
N ILE A 107 -4.76 -0.53 12.62
CA ILE A 107 -5.16 -0.66 14.04
C ILE A 107 -5.62 -2.09 14.31
#